data_AF-A0A959FM57-F1
#
_entry.id   AF-A0A959FM57-F1
#
_cell.length_a   1.000
_cell.length_b   1.000
_cell.length_c   1.000
_cell.angle_alpha   90.00
_cell.angle_beta   90.00
_cell.angle_gamma   90.00
#
_symmetry.space_group_name_H-M   'P 1'
#
loop_
_entity.id
_entity.type
_entity.pdbx_description
1 polymer ?
#
loop_
_entity_poly.entity_id
_entity_poly.type
_entity_poly.pdbx_seq_one_letter_code
_entity_poly.pdbx_strand_id
1 'polypeptide(L)'
;MPTLIGIAGGRSWPPGLVSFLASADLRLQTVDPRQADWAEALPAAEGVLLLSPAWTGAHYLSHEQLWWRFLRDRWAALRLLSASFRPAVGSNQLDLLALPDAARQWWELTATVQDQPSPPTSGGINLMEKLQRFFSGHGDDSIIAVLNRLRFVIQTAEREVTLEQTPFEEVFRDLLSPARLADKWAEWRNRWVNYAPLFRWAPFAADWQQLETDLRFLEAWMAAGGTEAEPLASGRILQHLNRVSTQLYQIAQTYVDQESPHSDRR
;
A
#
# COMPACT_ATOMS: atom_id res chain seq x y z
N MET A 1 23.26 -19.09 8.41
CA MET A 1 23.38 -17.63 8.58
C MET A 1 21.98 -17.04 8.44
N PRO A 2 21.42 -16.45 9.51
CA PRO A 2 20.15 -15.73 9.47
C PRO A 2 20.05 -14.77 8.28
N THR A 3 18.89 -14.71 7.62
CA THR A 3 18.67 -13.82 6.48
C THR A 3 17.65 -12.74 6.84
N LEU A 4 18.02 -11.49 6.59
CA LEU A 4 17.14 -10.32 6.66
C LEU A 4 16.68 -9.93 5.26
N ILE A 5 15.39 -9.69 5.11
CA ILE A 5 14.83 -9.06 3.92
C ILE A 5 15.01 -7.55 4.04
N GLY A 6 15.80 -6.96 3.13
CA GLY A 6 16.14 -5.56 3.14
C GLY A 6 15.26 -4.73 2.21
N ILE A 7 14.59 -3.71 2.74
CA ILE A 7 13.90 -2.68 1.96
C ILE A 7 14.69 -1.38 1.99
N ALA A 8 15.35 -1.05 0.88
CA ALA A 8 16.25 0.10 0.81
C ALA A 8 15.54 1.47 0.75
N GLY A 9 14.22 1.47 0.53
CA GLY A 9 13.40 2.69 0.59
C GLY A 9 13.86 3.77 -0.39
N GLY A 10 14.26 3.41 -1.61
CA GLY A 10 14.70 4.36 -2.63
C GLY A 10 16.11 4.93 -2.42
N ARG A 11 16.90 4.31 -1.54
CA ARG A 11 18.28 4.69 -1.23
C ARG A 11 19.23 3.51 -1.41
N SER A 12 20.53 3.77 -1.39
CA SER A 12 21.54 2.72 -1.30
C SER A 12 21.80 2.34 0.15
N TRP A 13 22.13 1.07 0.38
CA TRP A 13 22.55 0.60 1.71
C TRP A 13 23.89 1.23 2.10
N PRO A 14 24.00 1.85 3.30
CA PRO A 14 25.28 2.35 3.79
C PRO A 14 26.29 1.19 3.96
N PRO A 15 27.53 1.31 3.45
CA PRO A 15 28.53 0.25 3.59
C PRO A 15 28.80 -0.14 5.05
N GLY A 16 28.80 0.83 5.97
CA GLY A 16 28.96 0.58 7.40
C GLY A 16 27.86 -0.32 7.98
N LEU A 17 26.61 -0.15 7.55
CA LEU A 17 25.50 -1.01 7.95
C LEU A 17 25.70 -2.43 7.40
N VAL A 18 26.09 -2.58 6.13
CA VAL A 18 26.32 -3.90 5.53
C VAL A 18 27.43 -4.65 6.27
N SER A 19 28.54 -3.98 6.58
CA SER A 19 29.64 -4.56 7.36
C SER A 19 29.22 -4.93 8.79
N PHE A 20 28.40 -4.08 9.43
CA PHE A 20 27.86 -4.35 10.76
C PHE A 20 26.93 -5.59 10.78
N LEU A 21 26.07 -5.73 9.78
CA LEU A 21 25.23 -6.93 9.66
C LEU A 21 26.07 -8.19 9.44
N ALA A 22 27.12 -8.11 8.61
CA ALA A 22 28.03 -9.22 8.39
C ALA A 22 28.78 -9.63 9.67
N SER A 23 29.18 -8.68 10.52
CA SER A 23 29.82 -8.98 11.81
C SER A 23 28.87 -9.55 12.86
N ALA A 24 27.55 -9.41 12.65
CA ALA A 24 26.51 -10.11 13.41
C ALA A 24 26.15 -11.49 12.83
N ASP A 25 26.89 -12.00 11.83
CA ASP A 25 26.55 -13.21 11.08
C ASP A 25 25.16 -13.14 10.42
N LEU A 26 24.77 -11.96 9.91
CA LEU A 26 23.49 -11.73 9.23
C LEU A 26 23.69 -11.51 7.73
N ARG A 27 22.87 -12.18 6.92
CA ARG A 27 22.79 -11.94 5.47
C ARG A 27 21.70 -10.90 5.18
N LEU A 28 22.03 -9.88 4.39
CA LEU A 28 21.03 -8.96 3.85
C LEU A 28 20.64 -9.38 2.43
N GLN A 29 19.39 -9.76 2.22
CA GLN A 29 18.79 -9.98 0.90
C GLN A 29 17.94 -8.75 0.55
N THR A 30 18.43 -7.91 -0.35
CA THR A 30 17.67 -6.73 -0.79
C THR A 30 16.57 -7.14 -1.76
N VAL A 31 15.38 -6.58 -1.58
CA VAL A 31 14.21 -6.81 -2.45
C VAL A 31 13.54 -5.50 -2.81
N ASP A 32 12.73 -5.52 -3.88
CA ASP A 32 11.85 -4.42 -4.26
C ASP A 32 10.40 -4.79 -3.94
N PRO A 33 9.71 -4.11 -2.99
CA PRO A 33 8.33 -4.41 -2.62
C PRO A 33 7.32 -4.34 -3.77
N ARG A 34 7.70 -3.72 -4.89
CA ARG A 34 6.88 -3.62 -6.11
C ARG A 34 6.86 -4.89 -6.94
N GLN A 35 7.82 -5.78 -6.73
CA GLN A 35 7.82 -7.13 -7.31
C GLN A 35 7.00 -8.03 -6.39
N ALA A 36 6.23 -9.00 -6.89
CA ALA A 36 5.35 -9.81 -6.03
C ALA A 36 6.09 -10.94 -5.28
N ASP A 37 7.27 -11.31 -5.75
CA ASP A 37 8.05 -12.49 -5.34
C ASP A 37 8.80 -12.30 -4.03
N TRP A 38 9.02 -11.06 -3.55
CA TRP A 38 9.74 -10.85 -2.30
C TRP A 38 9.08 -11.53 -1.09
N ALA A 39 7.74 -11.68 -1.12
CA ALA A 39 6.98 -12.31 -0.04
C ALA A 39 7.28 -13.81 0.07
N GLU A 40 7.74 -14.46 -1.02
CA GLU A 40 8.14 -15.87 -1.03
C GLU A 40 9.41 -16.11 -0.21
N ALA A 41 10.21 -15.06 0.05
CA ALA A 41 11.42 -15.14 0.86
C ALA A 41 11.14 -15.03 2.38
N LEU A 42 9.96 -14.57 2.79
CA LEU A 42 9.61 -14.38 4.21
C LEU A 42 9.62 -15.66 5.06
N PRO A 43 9.13 -16.83 4.60
CA PRO A 43 9.10 -18.04 5.42
C PRO A 43 10.49 -18.52 5.87
N ALA A 44 11.55 -18.17 5.13
CA ALA A 44 12.93 -18.53 5.43
C ALA A 44 13.74 -17.37 6.03
N ALA A 45 13.13 -16.21 6.22
CA ALA A 45 13.77 -15.03 6.79
C ALA A 45 13.69 -15.03 8.32
N GLU A 46 14.56 -14.24 8.94
CA GLU A 46 14.61 -14.03 10.40
C GLU A 46 14.09 -12.63 10.77
N GLY A 47 13.91 -11.77 9.78
CA GLY A 47 13.36 -10.45 9.93
C GLY A 47 13.35 -9.63 8.65
N VAL A 48 12.71 -8.46 8.74
CA VAL A 48 12.70 -7.42 7.72
C VAL A 48 13.48 -6.22 8.26
N LEU A 49 14.45 -5.74 7.50
CA LEU A 49 15.20 -4.52 7.78
C LEU A 49 14.75 -3.41 6.83
N LEU A 50 14.23 -2.33 7.41
CA LEU A 50 13.84 -1.14 6.68
C LEU A 50 14.95 -0.09 6.76
N LEU A 51 15.40 0.40 5.61
CA LEU A 51 16.20 1.61 5.56
C LEU A 51 15.25 2.80 5.57
N SER A 52 14.98 3.35 6.75
CA SER A 52 13.96 4.39 6.97
C SER A 52 14.58 5.74 7.36
N PRO A 53 13.91 6.88 7.08
CA PRO A 53 12.70 7.01 6.28
C PRO A 53 12.94 6.72 4.79
N ALA A 54 11.94 6.17 4.10
CA ALA A 54 12.02 5.88 2.67
C ALA A 54 11.88 7.15 1.82
N TRP A 55 12.66 7.26 0.75
CA TRP A 55 12.62 8.34 -0.22
C TRP A 55 11.68 8.02 -1.38
N THR A 56 10.71 8.90 -1.64
CA THR A 56 9.75 8.74 -2.75
C THR A 56 10.03 9.63 -3.96
N GLY A 57 11.10 10.41 -3.95
CA GLY A 57 11.41 11.41 -4.97
C GLY A 57 10.99 12.83 -4.60
N ALA A 58 10.07 12.98 -3.63
CA ALA A 58 9.62 14.27 -3.13
C ALA A 58 9.70 14.38 -1.60
N HIS A 59 9.48 13.27 -0.89
CA HIS A 59 9.39 13.27 0.57
C HIS A 59 10.11 12.07 1.20
N TYR A 60 10.50 12.25 2.46
CA TYR A 60 10.95 11.17 3.34
C TYR A 60 9.78 10.67 4.18
N LEU A 61 9.44 9.39 4.03
CA LEU A 61 8.26 8.77 4.62
C LEU A 61 8.64 7.68 5.63
N SER A 62 7.98 7.66 6.77
CA SER A 62 8.04 6.56 7.73
C SER A 62 6.99 5.52 7.37
N HIS A 63 7.46 4.33 7.00
CA HIS A 63 6.66 3.20 6.52
C HIS A 63 6.63 2.00 7.48
N GLU A 64 7.30 2.12 8.63
CA GLU A 64 7.46 1.05 9.61
C GLU A 64 6.12 0.57 10.15
N GLN A 65 5.16 1.48 10.35
CA GLN A 65 3.83 1.11 10.86
C GLN A 65 3.05 0.24 9.86
N LEU A 66 3.20 0.45 8.55
CA LEU A 66 2.58 -0.41 7.54
C LEU A 66 3.20 -1.79 7.55
N TRP A 67 4.54 -1.86 7.56
CA TRP A 67 5.28 -3.11 7.64
C TRP A 67 4.97 -3.89 8.94
N TRP A 68 4.85 -3.19 10.06
CA TRP A 68 4.50 -3.81 11.34
C TRP A 68 3.10 -4.43 11.32
N ARG A 69 2.08 -3.73 10.79
CA ARG A 69 0.73 -4.31 10.65
C ARG A 69 0.75 -5.54 9.74
N PHE A 70 1.41 -5.46 8.59
CA PHE A 70 1.55 -6.58 7.67
C PHE A 70 2.20 -7.81 8.32
N LEU A 71 3.33 -7.61 9.01
CA LEU A 71 4.06 -8.70 9.66
C LEU A 71 3.31 -9.25 10.86
N ARG A 72 2.64 -8.42 11.65
CA ARG A 72 1.90 -8.85 12.84
C ARG A 72 0.79 -9.84 12.49
N ASP A 73 0.11 -9.62 11.37
CA ASP A 73 -1.06 -10.43 11.00
C ASP A 73 -0.69 -11.80 10.41
N ARG A 74 0.52 -11.96 9.83
CA ARG A 74 0.91 -13.18 9.09
C ARG A 74 2.27 -13.78 9.46
N TRP A 75 3.14 -12.99 10.07
CA TRP A 75 4.57 -13.29 10.26
C TRP A 75 5.07 -12.76 11.62
N ALA A 76 4.27 -12.91 12.67
CA ALA A 76 4.52 -12.25 13.95
C ALA A 76 5.83 -12.69 14.64
N ALA A 77 6.34 -13.88 14.31
CA ALA A 77 7.63 -14.39 14.77
C ALA A 77 8.85 -13.73 14.09
N LEU A 78 8.67 -13.02 12.97
CA LEU A 78 9.76 -12.27 12.34
C LEU A 78 10.10 -11.02 13.13
N ARG A 79 11.33 -10.54 13.03
CA ARG A 79 11.75 -9.24 13.56
C ARG A 79 11.45 -8.13 12.56
N LEU A 80 10.99 -6.98 13.03
CA LEU A 80 10.94 -5.75 12.24
C LEU A 80 11.99 -4.78 12.73
N LEU A 81 13.00 -4.53 11.90
CA LEU A 81 14.12 -3.66 12.21
C LEU A 81 14.05 -2.39 11.38
N SER A 82 14.51 -1.27 11.95
CA SER A 82 14.64 0.01 11.25
C SER A 82 16.06 0.55 11.39
N ALA A 83 16.71 0.84 10.28
CA ALA A 83 17.98 1.57 10.25
C ALA A 83 17.72 3.00 9.78
N SER A 84 18.11 3.97 10.60
CA SER A 84 17.85 5.39 10.34
C SER A 84 18.98 6.28 10.87
N PHE A 85 18.95 7.57 10.53
CA PHE A 85 19.91 8.57 11.06
C PHE A 85 19.38 9.25 12.35
N ARG A 86 18.57 8.52 13.13
CA ARG A 86 18.05 8.99 14.41
C ARG A 86 18.57 8.13 15.55
N PRO A 87 18.71 8.70 16.76
CA PRO A 87 19.03 7.93 17.94
C PRO A 87 18.07 6.76 18.12
N ALA A 88 18.61 5.57 18.35
CA ALA A 88 17.82 4.38 18.60
C ALA A 88 17.07 4.51 19.94
N VAL A 89 15.75 4.31 19.91
CA VAL A 89 14.87 4.35 21.10
C VAL A 89 14.53 2.94 21.59
N GLY A 90 14.92 1.90 20.86
CA GLY A 90 14.70 0.50 21.23
C GLY A 90 15.62 -0.46 20.47
N SER A 91 15.65 -1.73 20.87
CA SER A 91 16.59 -2.73 20.32
C SER A 91 16.40 -3.00 18.82
N ASN A 92 15.18 -2.86 18.31
CA ASN A 92 14.86 -3.03 16.88
C ASN A 92 15.23 -1.82 16.01
N GLN A 93 15.90 -0.81 16.55
CA GLN A 93 16.37 0.36 15.83
C GLN A 93 17.88 0.41 15.78
N LEU A 94 18.42 0.75 14.60
CA LEU A 94 19.83 1.05 14.40
C LEU A 94 19.99 2.53 14.05
N ASP A 95 20.80 3.22 14.86
CA ASP A 95 21.32 4.55 14.52
C ASP A 95 22.53 4.38 13.61
N LEU A 96 22.39 4.82 12.36
CA LEU A 96 23.44 4.74 11.35
C LEU A 96 24.65 5.63 11.65
N LEU A 97 24.51 6.63 12.52
CA LEU A 97 25.62 7.50 12.95
C LEU A 97 26.36 6.93 14.16
N ALA A 98 25.75 5.98 14.87
CA ALA A 98 26.26 5.41 16.11
C ALA A 98 25.86 3.94 16.21
N LEU A 99 26.39 3.13 15.28
CA LEU A 99 26.15 1.68 15.29
C LEU A 99 26.72 1.06 16.57
N PRO A 100 26.06 0.03 17.15
CA PRO A 100 26.60 -0.68 18.30
C PRO A 100 27.97 -1.31 18.03
N ASP A 101 28.85 -1.34 19.04
CA ASP A 101 30.15 -2.00 18.90
C ASP A 101 30.01 -3.53 18.84
N ALA A 102 29.04 -4.10 19.56
CA ALA A 102 28.80 -5.53 19.67
C ALA A 102 27.61 -5.97 18.80
N ALA A 103 27.83 -6.14 17.50
CA ALA A 103 26.77 -6.42 16.52
C ALA A 103 25.96 -7.70 16.83
N ARG A 104 26.63 -8.78 17.25
CA ARG A 104 25.96 -10.04 17.62
C ARG A 104 25.10 -9.91 18.87
N GLN A 105 25.58 -9.19 19.89
CA GLN A 105 24.82 -8.92 21.10
C GLN A 105 23.58 -8.07 20.80
N TRP A 106 23.72 -7.07 19.91
CA TRP A 106 22.56 -6.29 19.44
C TRP A 106 21.49 -7.20 18.83
N TRP A 107 21.87 -8.13 17.95
CA TRP A 107 20.92 -9.05 17.32
C TRP A 107 20.16 -9.90 18.35
N GLU A 108 20.85 -10.43 19.36
CA GLU A 108 20.25 -11.23 20.43
C GLU A 108 19.21 -10.46 21.26
N LEU A 109 19.32 -9.12 21.32
CA LEU A 109 18.39 -8.24 22.05
C LEU A 109 17.18 -7.78 21.21
N THR A 110 17.16 -8.08 19.91
CA THR A 110 16.05 -7.70 19.04
C THR A 110 14.81 -8.57 19.32
N ALA A 111 13.65 -7.92 19.37
CA ALA A 111 12.36 -8.56 19.60
C ALA A 111 11.67 -8.92 18.28
N THR A 112 10.88 -10.00 18.30
CA THR A 112 9.97 -10.33 17.20
C THR A 112 8.80 -9.35 17.16
N VAL A 113 8.03 -9.33 16.07
CA VAL A 113 6.88 -8.44 15.91
C VAL A 113 5.79 -8.71 16.95
N GLN A 114 5.56 -9.96 17.36
CA GLN A 114 4.63 -10.31 18.43
C GLN A 114 5.06 -9.77 19.80
N ASP A 115 6.37 -9.71 20.06
CA ASP A 115 6.93 -9.28 21.34
C ASP A 115 7.23 -7.77 21.36
N GLN A 116 7.08 -7.10 20.22
CA GLN A 116 7.32 -5.68 20.06
C GLN A 116 6.03 -4.88 20.28
N PRO A 117 5.96 -4.02 21.33
CA PRO A 117 4.72 -3.33 21.69
C PRO A 117 4.30 -2.26 20.67
N SER A 118 5.26 -1.69 19.94
CA SER A 118 5.04 -0.64 18.94
C SER A 118 6.08 -0.70 17.84
N PRO A 119 5.75 -0.33 16.58
CA PRO A 119 6.71 -0.30 15.48
C PRO A 119 7.91 0.61 15.76
N PRO A 120 9.07 0.37 15.13
CA PRO A 120 10.18 1.31 15.18
C PRO A 120 9.81 2.62 14.46
N THR A 121 10.51 3.72 14.76
CA THR A 121 10.18 5.06 14.23
C THR A 121 11.42 5.77 13.69
N SER A 122 11.40 6.19 12.41
CA SER A 122 12.51 6.93 11.79
C SER A 122 12.32 8.43 11.63
N GLY A 123 11.21 9.02 12.11
CA GLY A 123 10.96 10.47 12.06
C GLY A 123 10.63 11.06 10.69
N GLY A 124 10.22 10.25 9.71
CA GLY A 124 9.67 10.74 8.44
C GLY A 124 8.18 11.09 8.55
N ILE A 125 7.59 11.56 7.46
CA ILE A 125 6.13 11.76 7.39
C ILE A 125 5.45 10.41 7.58
N ASN A 126 4.48 10.34 8.50
CA ASN A 126 3.78 9.11 8.82
C ASN A 126 2.96 8.61 7.61
N LEU A 127 3.39 7.50 7.01
CA LEU A 127 2.74 6.93 5.84
C LEU A 127 1.39 6.28 6.17
N MET A 128 1.21 5.79 7.40
CA MET A 128 -0.08 5.25 7.85
C MET A 128 -1.16 6.34 7.86
N GLU A 129 -0.85 7.52 8.39
CA GLU A 129 -1.78 8.65 8.37
C GLU A 129 -2.14 9.06 6.94
N LYS A 130 -1.18 9.01 6.01
CA LYS A 130 -1.45 9.28 4.59
C LYS A 130 -2.37 8.22 3.99
N LEU A 131 -2.19 6.94 4.33
CA LEU A 131 -3.09 5.86 3.91
C LEU A 131 -4.50 6.05 4.48
N GLN A 132 -4.62 6.36 5.77
CA GLN A 132 -5.91 6.63 6.41
C GLN A 132 -6.63 7.81 5.76
N ARG A 133 -5.92 8.91 5.44
CA ARG A 133 -6.51 10.07 4.73
C ARG A 133 -6.91 9.74 3.30
N PHE A 134 -6.13 8.93 2.60
CA PHE A 134 -6.47 8.45 1.25
C PHE A 134 -7.81 7.71 1.25
N PHE A 135 -8.02 6.79 2.21
CA PHE A 135 -9.27 6.05 2.34
C PHE A 135 -10.41 6.91 2.88
N SER A 136 -10.18 7.70 3.94
CA SER A 136 -11.22 8.52 4.59
C SER A 136 -11.72 9.67 3.71
N GLY A 137 -10.86 10.25 2.86
CA GLY A 137 -11.20 11.40 2.03
C GLY A 137 -11.22 12.75 2.77
N HIS A 138 -11.71 13.78 2.07
CA HIS A 138 -11.98 15.11 2.60
C HIS A 138 -13.46 15.43 2.35
N GLY A 139 -14.29 15.52 3.39
CA GLY A 139 -15.76 15.51 3.26
C GLY A 139 -16.31 14.10 2.99
N ASP A 140 -17.63 13.95 2.99
CA ASP A 140 -18.38 12.67 3.03
C ASP A 140 -18.07 11.63 1.92
N ASP A 141 -17.12 11.89 1.02
CA ASP A 141 -16.78 11.03 -0.11
C ASP A 141 -15.38 10.39 0.00
N SER A 142 -15.35 9.20 0.60
CA SER A 142 -14.21 8.28 0.60
C SER A 142 -13.87 7.80 -0.82
N ILE A 143 -12.62 7.38 -1.05
CA ILE A 143 -12.22 6.88 -2.37
C ILE A 143 -13.02 5.63 -2.78
N ILE A 144 -13.40 4.82 -1.78
CA ILE A 144 -14.24 3.63 -1.94
C ILE A 144 -15.69 4.02 -2.25
N ALA A 145 -16.25 5.06 -1.62
CA ALA A 145 -17.62 5.48 -1.86
C ALA A 145 -17.82 5.96 -3.30
N VAL A 146 -16.91 6.80 -3.80
CA VAL A 146 -16.96 7.27 -5.20
C VAL A 146 -16.84 6.09 -6.17
N LEU A 147 -15.92 5.16 -5.91
CA LEU A 147 -15.74 3.96 -6.73
C LEU A 147 -17.00 3.06 -6.75
N ASN A 148 -17.64 2.87 -5.59
CA ASN A 148 -18.86 2.09 -5.47
C ASN A 148 -20.04 2.71 -6.24
N ARG A 149 -20.16 4.06 -6.23
CA ARG A 149 -21.19 4.76 -7.02
C ARG A 149 -20.95 4.57 -8.53
N LEU A 150 -19.71 4.74 -8.98
CA LEU A 150 -19.33 4.48 -10.38
C LEU A 150 -19.65 3.03 -10.77
N ARG A 151 -19.30 2.07 -9.91
CA ARG A 151 -19.56 0.64 -10.13
C ARG A 151 -21.04 0.33 -10.22
N PHE A 152 -21.86 0.91 -9.35
CA PHE A 152 -23.30 0.70 -9.38
C PHE A 152 -23.92 1.17 -10.70
N VAL A 153 -23.55 2.36 -11.17
CA VAL A 153 -24.04 2.90 -12.46
C VAL A 153 -23.62 1.99 -13.61
N ILE A 154 -22.34 1.63 -13.67
CA ILE A 154 -21.78 0.80 -14.75
C ILE A 154 -22.40 -0.60 -14.75
N GLN A 155 -22.58 -1.21 -13.58
CA GLN A 155 -23.22 -2.51 -13.44
C GLN A 155 -24.68 -2.48 -13.91
N THR A 156 -25.40 -1.41 -13.58
CA THR A 156 -26.79 -1.23 -14.04
C THR A 156 -26.83 -1.06 -15.55
N ALA A 157 -25.97 -0.20 -16.11
CA ALA A 157 -25.89 0.05 -17.54
C ALA A 157 -25.48 -1.20 -18.35
N GLU A 158 -24.50 -1.97 -17.86
CA GLU A 158 -24.09 -3.23 -18.48
C GLU A 158 -25.25 -4.23 -18.50
N ARG A 159 -25.98 -4.36 -17.39
CA ARG A 159 -27.17 -5.23 -17.32
C ARG A 159 -28.23 -4.82 -18.35
N GLU A 160 -28.53 -3.53 -18.47
CA GLU A 160 -29.51 -3.03 -19.43
C GLU A 160 -29.11 -3.37 -20.88
N VAL A 161 -27.83 -3.18 -21.23
CA VAL A 161 -27.34 -3.48 -22.58
C VAL A 161 -27.30 -4.99 -22.87
N THR A 162 -26.89 -5.81 -21.88
CA THR A 162 -26.56 -7.22 -22.13
C THR A 162 -27.73 -8.18 -21.86
N LEU A 163 -28.49 -7.95 -20.78
CA LEU A 163 -29.57 -8.83 -20.35
C LEU A 163 -30.94 -8.33 -20.85
N GLU A 164 -31.21 -7.04 -20.68
CA GLU A 164 -32.48 -6.43 -21.08
C GLU A 164 -32.50 -6.00 -22.56
N GLN A 165 -31.32 -6.01 -23.22
CA GLN A 165 -31.12 -5.65 -24.63
C GLN A 165 -31.57 -4.23 -24.97
N THR A 166 -31.55 -3.33 -23.99
CA THR A 166 -31.88 -1.92 -24.15
C THR A 166 -30.87 -1.26 -25.10
N PRO A 167 -31.31 -0.49 -26.11
CA PRO A 167 -30.40 0.20 -27.03
C PRO A 167 -29.41 1.09 -26.27
N PHE A 168 -28.12 1.03 -26.64
CA PHE A 168 -27.08 1.76 -25.93
C PHE A 168 -27.34 3.27 -25.85
N GLU A 169 -27.95 3.86 -26.87
CA GLU A 169 -28.29 5.29 -26.89
C GLU A 169 -29.26 5.67 -25.75
N GLU A 170 -30.20 4.78 -25.42
CA GLU A 170 -31.13 4.98 -24.30
C GLU A 170 -30.41 4.80 -22.96
N VAL A 171 -29.60 3.75 -22.82
CA VAL A 171 -28.76 3.51 -21.64
C VAL A 171 -27.82 4.69 -21.37
N PHE A 172 -27.21 5.23 -22.43
CA PHE A 172 -26.32 6.39 -22.32
C PHE A 172 -27.08 7.64 -21.85
N ARG A 173 -28.22 7.93 -22.46
CA ARG A 173 -29.06 9.09 -22.11
C ARG A 173 -29.61 9.01 -20.68
N ASP A 174 -30.07 7.83 -20.27
CA ASP A 174 -30.87 7.68 -19.05
C ASP A 174 -30.02 7.27 -17.83
N LEU A 175 -28.86 6.62 -18.03
CA LEU A 175 -27.99 6.14 -16.95
C LEU A 175 -26.59 6.77 -16.96
N LEU A 176 -25.86 6.70 -18.07
CA LEU A 176 -24.42 7.08 -18.09
C LEU A 176 -24.20 8.59 -18.08
N SER A 177 -24.91 9.33 -18.94
CA SER A 177 -24.79 10.79 -19.05
C SER A 177 -25.18 11.51 -17.75
N PRO A 178 -26.33 11.19 -17.10
CA PRO A 178 -26.71 11.82 -15.84
C PRO A 178 -25.75 11.50 -14.69
N ALA A 179 -25.05 10.36 -14.73
CA ALA A 179 -24.08 9.97 -13.71
C ALA A 179 -22.78 10.78 -13.73
N ARG A 180 -22.53 11.57 -14.79
CA ARG A 180 -21.34 12.44 -14.92
C ARG A 180 -20.03 11.68 -14.65
N LEU A 181 -19.87 10.52 -15.30
CA LEU A 181 -18.76 9.60 -15.07
C LEU A 181 -17.39 10.29 -15.19
N ALA A 182 -17.20 11.16 -16.18
CA ALA A 182 -15.94 11.88 -16.38
C ALA A 182 -15.56 12.76 -15.19
N ASP A 183 -16.52 13.52 -14.64
CA ASP A 183 -16.27 14.40 -13.49
C ASP A 183 -15.94 13.60 -12.24
N LYS A 184 -16.71 12.53 -11.98
CA LYS A 184 -16.51 11.66 -10.82
C LYS A 184 -15.22 10.85 -10.92
N TRP A 185 -14.85 10.45 -12.13
CA TRP A 185 -13.57 9.82 -12.39
C TRP A 185 -12.41 10.78 -12.18
N ALA A 186 -12.51 12.03 -12.66
CA ALA A 186 -11.47 13.03 -12.46
C ALA A 186 -11.23 13.34 -10.97
N GLU A 187 -12.29 13.49 -10.17
CA GLU A 187 -12.21 13.64 -8.70
C GLU A 187 -11.46 12.47 -8.06
N TRP A 188 -11.84 11.24 -8.44
CA TRP A 188 -11.23 10.01 -7.95
C TRP A 188 -9.74 9.91 -8.35
N ARG A 189 -9.44 10.17 -9.64
CA ARG A 189 -8.12 10.07 -10.23
C ARG A 189 -7.14 11.07 -9.64
N ASN A 190 -7.59 12.30 -9.39
CA ASN A 190 -6.79 13.33 -8.73
C ASN A 190 -6.31 12.87 -7.35
N ARG A 191 -7.19 12.22 -6.56
CA ARG A 191 -6.79 11.64 -5.28
C ARG A 191 -5.76 10.52 -5.46
N TRP A 192 -5.98 9.63 -6.41
CA TRP A 192 -5.04 8.56 -6.72
C TRP A 192 -3.65 9.08 -7.08
N VAL A 193 -3.54 10.02 -8.04
CA VAL A 193 -2.25 10.60 -8.48
C VAL A 193 -1.47 11.22 -7.32
N ASN A 194 -2.17 11.89 -6.39
CA ASN A 194 -1.53 12.57 -5.26
C ASN A 194 -0.99 11.62 -4.18
N TYR A 195 -1.60 10.45 -4.01
CA TYR A 195 -1.26 9.52 -2.92
C TYR A 195 -0.51 8.28 -3.39
N ALA A 196 -0.78 7.76 -4.58
CA ALA A 196 -0.22 6.50 -5.05
C ALA A 196 1.32 6.43 -5.02
N PRO A 197 2.06 7.50 -5.41
CA PRO A 197 3.53 7.49 -5.34
C PRO A 197 4.10 7.30 -3.92
N LEU A 198 3.32 7.63 -2.89
CA LEU A 198 3.76 7.54 -1.50
C LEU A 198 3.93 6.08 -1.03
N PHE A 199 3.18 5.15 -1.61
CA PHE A 199 3.13 3.75 -1.16
C PHE A 199 4.10 2.81 -1.87
N ARG A 200 5.05 3.36 -2.64
CA ARG A 200 6.04 2.61 -3.44
C ARG A 200 6.84 1.58 -2.64
N TRP A 201 7.07 1.84 -1.35
CA TRP A 201 7.89 1.02 -0.46
C TRP A 201 7.08 0.37 0.67
N ALA A 202 5.75 0.31 0.50
CA ALA A 202 4.84 -0.38 1.39
C ALA A 202 4.82 -1.89 1.09
N PRO A 203 4.43 -2.74 2.04
CA PRO A 203 4.31 -4.19 1.81
C PRO A 203 3.30 -4.58 0.71
N PHE A 204 2.34 -3.72 0.39
CA PHE A 204 1.36 -3.96 -0.67
C PHE A 204 1.73 -3.26 -2.01
N ALA A 205 2.98 -2.83 -2.19
CA ALA A 205 3.35 -2.01 -3.35
C ALA A 205 3.17 -2.73 -4.70
N ALA A 206 3.32 -4.05 -4.75
CA ALA A 206 3.03 -4.86 -5.94
C ALA A 206 1.54 -4.79 -6.32
N ASP A 207 0.63 -5.03 -5.36
CA ASP A 207 -0.81 -4.88 -5.55
C ASP A 207 -1.18 -3.46 -5.96
N TRP A 208 -0.51 -2.47 -5.36
CA TRP A 208 -0.68 -1.05 -5.69
C TRP A 208 -0.27 -0.72 -7.12
N GLN A 209 0.77 -1.38 -7.65
CA GLN A 209 1.19 -1.23 -9.04
C GLN A 209 0.25 -1.96 -10.02
N GLN A 210 -0.33 -3.08 -9.60
CA GLN A 210 -1.35 -3.77 -10.38
C GLN A 210 -2.61 -2.91 -10.53
N LEU A 211 -3.04 -2.22 -9.46
CA LEU A 211 -4.10 -1.23 -9.50
C LEU A 211 -3.87 -0.17 -10.59
N GLU A 212 -2.68 0.42 -10.69
CA GLU A 212 -2.36 1.42 -11.74
C GLU A 212 -2.53 0.86 -13.16
N THR A 213 -2.33 -0.45 -13.35
CA THR A 213 -2.55 -1.10 -14.65
C THR A 213 -4.04 -1.21 -14.97
N ASP A 214 -4.85 -1.63 -14.01
CA ASP A 214 -6.31 -1.70 -14.18
C ASP A 214 -6.93 -0.30 -14.36
N LEU A 215 -6.41 0.72 -13.67
CA LEU A 215 -6.86 2.10 -13.81
C LEU A 215 -6.55 2.68 -15.19
N ARG A 216 -5.37 2.38 -15.76
CA ARG A 216 -5.01 2.83 -17.10
C ARG A 216 -5.94 2.26 -18.18
N PHE A 217 -6.45 1.04 -17.98
CA PHE A 217 -7.46 0.46 -18.88
C PHE A 217 -8.78 1.24 -18.83
N LEU A 218 -9.21 1.65 -17.63
CA LEU A 218 -10.47 2.37 -17.43
C LEU A 218 -10.41 3.84 -17.88
N GLU A 219 -9.21 4.44 -17.86
CA GLU A 219 -9.00 5.88 -18.00
C GLU A 219 -9.71 6.50 -19.22
N ALA A 220 -9.48 5.97 -20.42
CA ALA A 220 -10.02 6.54 -21.64
C ALA A 220 -11.55 6.51 -21.67
N TRP A 221 -12.15 5.37 -21.30
CA TRP A 221 -13.60 5.19 -21.31
C TRP A 221 -14.29 6.04 -20.24
N MET A 222 -13.72 6.09 -19.03
CA MET A 222 -14.24 6.90 -17.93
C MET A 222 -14.13 8.40 -18.22
N ALA A 223 -12.99 8.86 -18.72
CA ALA A 223 -12.76 10.26 -19.07
C ALA A 223 -13.64 10.73 -20.24
N ALA A 224 -13.97 9.83 -21.17
CA ALA A 224 -14.93 10.10 -22.24
C ALA A 224 -16.40 10.11 -21.75
N GLY A 225 -16.66 9.75 -20.50
CA GLY A 225 -18.01 9.71 -19.93
C GLY A 225 -18.81 8.46 -20.30
N GLY A 226 -18.14 7.39 -20.71
CA GLY A 226 -18.78 6.13 -21.10
C GLY A 226 -19.54 6.19 -22.42
N THR A 227 -19.04 6.96 -23.39
CA THR A 227 -19.68 7.17 -24.71
C THR A 227 -19.57 5.98 -25.67
N GLU A 228 -18.73 4.99 -25.36
CA GLU A 228 -18.51 3.81 -26.21
C GLU A 228 -19.26 2.59 -25.67
N ALA A 229 -20.04 1.94 -26.55
CA ALA A 229 -20.87 0.79 -26.23
C ALA A 229 -20.07 -0.51 -26.04
N GLU A 230 -19.06 -0.76 -26.88
CA GLU A 230 -18.36 -2.06 -26.92
C GLU A 230 -17.65 -2.41 -25.60
N PRO A 231 -16.90 -1.50 -24.96
CA PRO A 231 -16.23 -1.83 -23.70
C PRO A 231 -17.21 -2.14 -22.55
N LEU A 232 -18.38 -1.50 -22.57
CA LEU A 232 -19.47 -1.74 -21.62
C LEU A 232 -20.14 -3.09 -21.89
N ALA A 233 -20.55 -3.33 -23.14
CA ALA A 233 -21.26 -4.55 -23.55
C ALA A 233 -20.41 -5.82 -23.40
N SER A 234 -19.09 -5.70 -23.54
CA SER A 234 -18.15 -6.81 -23.31
C SER A 234 -17.90 -7.12 -21.83
N GLY A 235 -18.45 -6.33 -20.90
CA GLY A 235 -18.27 -6.47 -19.44
C GLY A 235 -16.86 -6.13 -18.94
N ARG A 236 -15.97 -5.66 -19.82
CA ARG A 236 -14.56 -5.40 -19.49
C ARG A 236 -14.42 -4.26 -18.49
N ILE A 237 -15.21 -3.18 -18.66
CA ILE A 237 -15.17 -2.04 -17.74
C ILE A 237 -15.53 -2.48 -16.32
N LEU A 238 -16.66 -3.17 -16.14
CA LEU A 238 -17.09 -3.63 -14.83
C LEU A 238 -16.10 -4.63 -14.23
N GLN A 239 -15.53 -5.53 -15.04
CA GLN A 239 -14.51 -6.48 -14.57
C GLN A 239 -13.29 -5.76 -13.97
N HIS A 240 -12.72 -4.77 -14.67
CA HIS A 240 -11.57 -4.02 -14.17
C HIS A 240 -11.93 -3.18 -12.93
N LEU A 241 -13.12 -2.57 -12.93
CA LEU A 241 -13.60 -1.81 -11.79
C LEU A 241 -13.82 -2.67 -10.54
N ASN A 242 -14.30 -3.90 -10.72
CA ASN A 242 -14.44 -4.88 -9.64
C ASN A 242 -13.09 -5.31 -9.07
N ARG A 243 -12.07 -5.51 -9.92
CA ARG A 243 -10.70 -5.80 -9.45
C ARG A 243 -10.14 -4.66 -8.63
N VAL A 244 -10.25 -3.43 -9.13
CA VAL A 244 -9.81 -2.22 -8.42
C VAL A 244 -10.51 -2.09 -7.06
N SER A 245 -11.83 -2.25 -7.04
CA SER A 245 -12.62 -2.19 -5.82
C SER A 245 -12.22 -3.26 -4.80
N THR A 246 -12.04 -4.50 -5.25
CA THR A 246 -11.66 -5.62 -4.40
C THR A 246 -10.28 -5.42 -3.76
N GLN A 247 -9.29 -5.03 -4.56
CA GLN A 247 -7.92 -4.80 -4.08
C GLN A 247 -7.86 -3.63 -3.10
N LEU A 248 -8.53 -2.51 -3.40
CA LEU A 248 -8.60 -1.37 -2.49
C LEU A 248 -9.29 -1.73 -1.16
N TYR A 249 -10.34 -2.54 -1.21
CA TYR A 249 -11.03 -3.01 -0.02
C TYR A 249 -10.14 -3.92 0.84
N GLN A 250 -9.40 -4.85 0.23
CA GLN A 250 -8.44 -5.72 0.95
C GLN A 250 -7.37 -4.90 1.67
N ILE A 251 -6.87 -3.84 1.03
CA ILE A 251 -5.88 -2.94 1.65
C ILE A 251 -6.53 -2.14 2.79
N ALA A 252 -7.73 -1.59 2.60
CA ALA A 252 -8.45 -0.90 3.66
C ALA A 252 -8.69 -1.79 4.88
N GLN A 253 -9.15 -3.03 4.66
CA GLN A 253 -9.39 -3.99 5.74
C GLN A 253 -8.11 -4.35 6.51
N THR A 254 -6.99 -4.50 5.81
CA THR A 254 -5.71 -4.89 6.44
C THR A 254 -5.10 -3.73 7.23
N TYR A 255 -5.15 -2.52 6.68
CA TYR A 255 -4.35 -1.40 7.20
C TYR A 255 -5.15 -0.26 7.81
N VAL A 256 -6.44 -0.10 7.53
CA VAL A 256 -7.24 1.05 7.98
C VAL A 256 -8.31 0.62 8.97
N ASP A 257 -9.09 -0.41 8.65
CA ASP A 257 -10.28 -0.79 9.41
C ASP A 257 -9.97 -1.55 10.72
N GLN A 258 -8.70 -1.93 10.95
CA GLN A 258 -8.29 -2.60 12.19
C GLN A 258 -8.25 -1.69 13.43
N GLU A 259 -8.47 -0.38 13.29
CA GLU A 259 -8.67 0.52 14.43
C GLU A 259 -10.14 0.55 14.86
N SER A 260 -10.55 -0.51 15.56
CA SER A 260 -11.53 -0.42 16.65
C SER A 260 -11.32 -1.50 17.73
N PRO A 261 -10.22 -1.47 18.49
CA PRO A 261 -10.23 -1.94 19.87
C PRO A 261 -10.46 -0.72 20.77
N HIS A 262 -11.70 -0.55 21.24
CA HIS A 262 -12.10 0.33 22.34
C HIS A 262 -11.55 1.77 22.30
N SER A 263 -12.31 2.68 21.69
CA SER A 263 -12.45 4.00 22.29
C SER A 263 -13.09 3.81 23.67
N ASP A 264 -12.27 3.80 24.71
CA ASP A 264 -12.72 4.04 26.06
C ASP A 264 -13.51 5.36 26.06
N ARG A 265 -14.83 5.24 26.11
CA ARG A 265 -15.68 6.28 26.67
C ARG A 265 -15.27 6.42 28.13
N ARG A 266 -14.51 7.47 28.43
CA ARG A 266 -14.54 8.14 29.73
C ARG A 266 -14.68 9.63 29.51
#